data_AF-A0A1G8FTT0-F1
#
_entry.id   AF-A0A1G8FTT0-F1
#
_cell.length_a   1.000
_cell.length_b   1.000
_cell.length_c   1.000
_cell.angle_alpha   90.00
_cell.angle_beta   90.00
_cell.angle_gamma   90.00
#
_symmetry.space_group_name_H-M   'P 1'
#
loop_
_entity.id
_entity.type
_entity.pdbx_description
1 polymer ?
#
loop_
_entity_poly.entity_id
_entity_poly.type
_entity_poly.pdbx_seq_one_letter_code
_entity_poly.pdbx_strand_id
1 'polypeptide(L)'
;MQKQLGILAFLQYELRLVEGRMAFAKEAKEAALATEEHDFAKGFASGFASGELFALKKEKETLQQLLRMAEGIDDLFGGETIEEDAIYETVRVS
;
A
#
# COMPACT_ATOMS: atom_id res chain seq x y z
N MET A 1 26.05 -17.64 1.22
CA MET A 1 24.92 -18.05 2.08
C MET A 1 24.57 -17.04 3.18
N GLN A 2 25.46 -16.66 4.11
CA GLN A 2 25.13 -15.68 5.17
C GLN A 2 24.56 -14.33 4.67
N LYS A 3 25.09 -13.81 3.56
CA LYS A 3 24.61 -12.55 2.97
C LYS A 3 23.17 -12.64 2.41
N GLN A 4 22.76 -13.79 1.86
CA GLN A 4 21.40 -13.99 1.34
C GLN A 4 20.38 -14.10 2.46
N LEU A 5 20.71 -14.77 3.56
CA LEU A 5 19.86 -14.82 4.75
C LEU A 5 19.62 -13.42 5.35
N GLY A 6 20.63 -12.55 5.31
CA GLY A 6 20.50 -11.15 5.73
C GLY A 6 19.54 -10.33 4.85
N ILE A 7 19.58 -10.54 3.53
CA ILE A 7 18.69 -9.83 2.59
C ILE A 7 17.24 -10.30 2.76
N LEU A 8 17.00 -11.62 2.90
CA LEU A 8 15.65 -12.15 3.13
C LEU A 8 15.04 -11.64 4.44
N ALA A 9 15.80 -11.70 5.53
CA ALA A 9 15.35 -11.19 6.83
C ALA A 9 15.05 -9.68 6.78
N PHE A 10 15.87 -8.91 6.06
CA PHE A 10 15.64 -7.48 5.86
C PHE A 10 14.35 -7.21 5.07
N LEU A 11 14.15 -7.88 3.93
CA LEU A 11 12.94 -7.69 3.09
C LEU A 11 11.67 -8.09 3.85
N GLN A 12 11.70 -9.17 4.63
CA GLN A 12 10.59 -9.58 5.48
C GLN A 12 10.30 -8.57 6.60
N TYR A 13 11.34 -7.98 7.19
CA TYR A 13 11.18 -6.93 8.19
C TYR A 13 10.53 -5.68 7.60
N GLU A 14 11.03 -5.19 6.46
CA GLU A 14 10.45 -4.03 5.78
C GLU A 14 9.01 -4.28 5.34
N LEU A 15 8.72 -5.47 4.80
CA LEU A 15 7.35 -5.85 4.42
C LEU A 15 6.40 -5.76 5.62
N ARG A 16 6.83 -6.24 6.79
CA ARG A 16 6.04 -6.17 8.02
C ARG A 16 5.83 -4.73 8.50
N LEU A 17 6.83 -3.86 8.36
CA LEU A 17 6.68 -2.44 8.67
C LEU A 17 5.64 -1.77 7.76
N VAL A 18 5.73 -2.02 6.45
CA VAL A 18 4.76 -1.48 5.48
C VAL A 18 3.35 -1.98 5.79
N GLU A 19 3.17 -3.25 6.09
CA GLU A 19 1.86 -3.80 6.50
C GLU A 19 1.31 -3.15 7.77
N GLY A 20 2.15 -2.89 8.76
CA GLY A 20 1.77 -2.17 9.97
C GLY A 20 1.33 -0.73 9.68
N ARG A 21 2.08 -0.03 8.82
CA ARG A 21 1.74 1.34 8.40
C ARG A 21 0.43 1.38 7.59
N MET A 22 0.19 0.38 6.75
CA MET A 22 -1.07 0.26 6.00
C MET A 22 -2.25 0.06 6.95
N ALA A 23 -2.12 -0.81 7.96
CA ALA A 23 -3.17 -1.00 8.96
C ALA A 23 -3.48 0.32 9.70
N PHE A 24 -2.44 1.03 10.13
CA PHE A 24 -2.59 2.34 10.77
C PHE A 24 -3.26 3.38 9.86
N ALA A 25 -2.83 3.50 8.61
CA ALA A 25 -3.42 4.46 7.67
C ALA A 25 -4.89 4.13 7.36
N LYS A 26 -5.26 2.84 7.34
CA LYS A 26 -6.65 2.40 7.21
C LYS A 26 -7.49 2.84 8.41
N GLU A 27 -7.01 2.58 9.62
CA GLU A 27 -7.67 3.01 10.85
C GLU A 27 -7.79 4.54 10.92
N ALA A 28 -6.74 5.27 10.55
CA ALA A 28 -6.74 6.74 10.51
C ALA A 28 -7.77 7.29 9.52
N LYS A 29 -7.92 6.66 8.35
CA LYS A 29 -8.96 7.01 7.38
C LYS A 29 -10.36 6.79 7.95
N GLU A 30 -10.61 5.62 8.54
CA GLU A 30 -11.91 5.28 9.14
C GLU A 30 -12.24 6.23 10.29
N ALA A 31 -11.27 6.52 11.16
CA ALA A 31 -11.42 7.50 12.24
C ALA A 31 -11.74 8.89 11.72
N ALA A 32 -11.03 9.38 10.69
CA ALA A 32 -11.27 10.67 10.08
C ALA A 32 -12.70 10.82 9.53
N LEU A 33 -13.21 9.76 8.89
CA LEU A 33 -14.59 9.71 8.37
C LEU A 33 -15.64 9.63 9.48
N ALA A 34 -15.31 9.04 10.62
CA ALA A 34 -16.21 8.88 11.77
C ALA A 34 -16.25 10.11 12.70
N THR A 35 -15.38 11.12 12.51
CA THR A 35 -15.37 12.32 13.37
C THR A 35 -16.64 13.16 13.19
N GLU A 36 -16.91 14.08 14.12
CA GLU A 36 -17.99 15.08 13.99
C GLU A 36 -17.48 16.45 13.50
N GLU A 37 -16.21 16.54 13.10
CA GLU A 37 -15.58 17.79 12.63
C GLU A 37 -16.20 18.33 11.32
N HIS A 38 -15.81 19.55 10.94
CA HIS A 38 -16.19 20.18 9.68
C HIS A 38 -15.81 19.31 8.47
N ASP A 39 -16.68 19.29 7.44
CA ASP A 39 -16.53 18.44 6.25
C ASP A 39 -15.19 18.61 5.52
N PHE A 40 -14.61 19.82 5.54
CA PHE A 40 -13.30 20.07 4.96
C PHE A 40 -12.16 19.35 5.70
N ALA A 41 -12.14 19.40 7.03
CA ALA A 41 -11.11 18.74 7.85
C ALA A 41 -11.18 17.21 7.69
N LYS A 42 -12.41 16.68 7.66
CA LYS A 42 -12.68 15.26 7.37
C LYS A 42 -12.19 14.83 6.00
N GLY A 43 -12.52 15.61 4.97
CA GLY A 43 -12.10 15.33 3.59
C GLY A 43 -10.57 15.37 3.46
N PHE A 44 -9.92 16.34 4.09
CA PHE A 44 -8.46 16.44 4.10
C PHE A 44 -7.81 15.24 4.80
N ALA A 45 -8.23 14.91 6.03
CA ALA A 45 -7.62 13.83 6.80
C ALA A 45 -7.85 12.45 6.16
N SER A 46 -9.07 12.16 5.69
CA SER A 46 -9.39 10.91 5.01
C SER A 46 -8.72 10.80 3.63
N GLY A 47 -8.56 11.91 2.91
CA GLY A 47 -7.82 12.01 1.66
C GLY A 47 -6.33 11.75 1.85
N PHE A 48 -5.70 12.39 2.86
CA PHE A 48 -4.31 12.16 3.21
C PHE A 48 -4.04 10.69 3.54
N ALA A 49 -4.85 10.08 4.40
CA ALA A 49 -4.73 8.67 4.76
C ALA A 49 -4.94 7.74 3.54
N SER A 50 -5.84 8.10 2.61
CA SER A 50 -6.01 7.35 1.35
C SER A 50 -4.80 7.44 0.43
N GLY A 51 -4.16 8.61 0.34
CA GLY A 51 -2.93 8.81 -0.41
C GLY A 51 -1.77 8.01 0.16
N GLU A 52 -1.63 7.99 1.48
CA GLU A 52 -0.61 7.16 2.15
C GLU A 52 -0.85 5.66 1.90
N LEU A 53 -2.08 5.18 2.01
CA LEU A 53 -2.43 3.79 1.68
C LEU A 53 -2.06 3.40 0.25
N PHE A 54 -2.30 4.29 -0.72
CA PHE A 54 -1.93 4.04 -2.12
C PHE A 54 -0.42 3.93 -2.31
N ALA A 55 0.36 4.82 -1.68
CA ALA A 55 1.82 4.77 -1.74
C ALA A 55 2.36 3.49 -1.09
N LEU A 56 1.85 3.13 0.10
CA LEU A 56 2.25 1.92 0.81
C LEU A 56 1.89 0.64 0.06
N LYS A 57 0.78 0.61 -0.68
CA LYS A 57 0.41 -0.54 -1.50
C LYS A 57 1.46 -0.82 -2.58
N LYS A 58 1.94 0.22 -3.27
CA LYS A 58 3.02 0.10 -4.27
C LYS A 58 4.35 -0.35 -3.64
N GLU A 59 4.67 0.19 -2.46
CA GLU A 59 5.86 -0.20 -1.71
C GLU A 59 5.80 -1.69 -1.30
N LYS A 60 4.65 -2.15 -0.81
CA LYS A 60 4.38 -3.55 -0.49
C LYS A 60 4.55 -4.46 -1.72
N GLU A 61 3.97 -4.09 -2.85
CA GLU A 61 4.09 -4.85 -4.10
C GLU A 61 5.56 -4.99 -4.52
N THR A 62 6.33 -3.89 -4.43
CA THR A 62 7.77 -3.88 -4.73
C THR A 62 8.56 -4.80 -3.79
N LEU A 63 8.30 -4.73 -2.49
CA LEU A 63 8.97 -5.59 -1.50
C LEU A 63 8.62 -7.07 -1.70
N GLN A 64 7.37 -7.38 -2.07
CA GLN A 64 6.95 -8.75 -2.39
C GLN A 64 7.65 -9.28 -3.66
N GLN A 65 7.80 -8.45 -4.70
CA GLN A 65 8.56 -8.81 -5.89
C GLN A 65 10.03 -9.08 -5.55
N LEU A 66 10.66 -8.18 -4.79
CA LEU A 66 12.05 -8.36 -4.34
C LEU A 66 12.24 -9.61 -3.49
N LEU A 67 11.29 -9.93 -2.61
CA LEU A 67 11.33 -11.13 -1.78
C LEU A 67 11.26 -12.39 -2.65
N ARG A 68 10.33 -12.45 -3.61
CA ARG A 68 10.22 -13.58 -4.57
C ARG A 68 11.51 -13.76 -5.37
N MET A 69 12.12 -12.66 -5.84
CA MET A 69 13.41 -12.70 -6.53
C MET A 69 14.53 -13.22 -5.63
N ALA A 70 14.59 -12.78 -4.37
CA ALA A 70 15.60 -13.22 -3.41
C ALA A 70 15.44 -14.70 -3.00
N GLU A 71 14.20 -15.21 -3.02
CA GLU A 71 13.86 -16.62 -2.78
C GLU A 71 14.08 -17.50 -4.03
N GLY A 72 14.35 -16.92 -5.19
CA GLY A 72 14.55 -17.65 -6.44
C GLY A 72 13.24 -18.22 -7.03
N ILE A 73 12.10 -17.59 -6.72
CA ILE A 73 10.78 -17.96 -7.25
C ILE A 73 10.65 -17.31 -8.64
N ASP A 74 10.87 -18.11 -9.68
CA ASP A 74 11.05 -17.72 -11.09
C ASP A 74 9.76 -17.37 -11.85
N ASP A 75 8.69 -16.96 -11.17
CA ASP A 75 7.39 -16.65 -11.80
C ASP A 75 7.18 -15.13 -11.90
N LEU A 76 8.07 -14.47 -12.63
CA LEU A 76 8.26 -13.01 -12.66
C LEU A 76 7.28 -12.25 -13.57
N PHE A 77 6.32 -12.90 -14.25
CA PHE A 77 5.43 -12.24 -15.22
C PHE A 77 3.95 -12.65 -15.15
N GLY A 78 3.48 -13.23 -14.03
CA GLY A 78 2.12 -13.77 -13.92
C GLY A 78 1.01 -12.82 -13.46
N GLY A 79 1.20 -11.49 -13.44
CA GLY A 79 0.24 -10.61 -12.76
C GLY A 79 0.20 -9.14 -13.14
N GLU A 80 0.69 -8.74 -14.32
CA GLU A 80 0.30 -7.45 -14.90
C GLU A 80 -1.01 -7.59 -15.67
N THR A 81 -2.11 -7.70 -14.93
CA THR A 81 -3.37 -7.07 -15.34
C THR A 81 -3.56 -5.90 -14.39
N ILE A 82 -2.86 -4.80 -14.69
CA ILE A 82 -3.23 -3.49 -14.16
C ILE A 82 -4.59 -3.20 -14.80
N GLU A 83 -5.67 -3.65 -14.16
CA GLU A 83 -7.02 -3.18 -14.45
C GLU A 83 -7.00 -1.66 -14.20
N GLU A 84 -6.95 -0.90 -15.30
CA GLU A 84 -7.17 0.54 -15.37
C GLU A 84 -8.63 0.92 -15.04
N ASP A 85 -9.22 0.37 -13.97
CA ASP A 85 -10.66 0.53 -13.68
C ASP A 85 -10.98 1.49 -12.53
N ALA A 86 -10.02 2.27 -12.02
CA ALA A 86 -10.26 3.18 -10.89
C ALA A 86 -10.23 4.69 -11.23
N ILE A 87 -10.16 5.09 -12.50
CA ILE A 87 -10.32 6.50 -12.91
C ILE A 87 -11.57 6.64 -13.79
N TYR A 88 -12.74 6.22 -13.29
CA TYR A 88 -14.00 6.43 -14.01
C TYR A 88 -15.17 6.99 -13.17
N GLU A 89 -14.94 7.46 -11.93
CA GLU A 89 -16.04 7.93 -11.09
C GLU A 89 -15.92 9.35 -10.52
N THR A 90 -15.11 10.22 -11.13
CA THR A 90 -15.03 11.63 -10.69
C THR A 90 -15.25 12.69 -11.79
N VAL A 91 -15.63 12.31 -13.02
CA VAL A 91 -15.92 13.28 -14.10
C VAL A 91 -17.28 13.03 -14.75
N ARG A 92 -18.29 12.63 -13.96
CA ARG A 92 -19.67 12.50 -14.45
C ARG A 92 -20.74 13.03 -13.51
N VAL A 93 -20.39 14.00 -12.66
CA VAL A 93 -21.38 14.85 -12.00
C VAL A 93 -20.85 16.28 -11.92
N SER A 94 -20.90 16.99 -13.05
CA SER A 94 -20.91 18.45 -13.15
C SER A 94 -21.50 18.83 -14.49
#